data_AF-A0A7V9J8Q7-F1
#
_entry.id   AF-A0A7V9J8Q7-F1
#
_cell.length_a   1.000
_cell.length_b   1.000
_cell.length_c   1.000
_cell.angle_alpha   90.00
_cell.angle_beta   90.00
_cell.angle_gamma   90.00
#
_symmetry.space_group_name_H-M   'P 1'
#
loop_
_entity.id
_entity.type
_entity.pdbx_description
1 polymer ?
#
loop_
_entity_poly.entity_id
_entity_poly.type
_entity_poly.pdbx_seq_one_letter_code
_entity_poly.pdbx_strand_id
1 'polypeptide(L)'
;RDPYDADAAIHAQAHLMSDLLKRFGGRMALALAGYNAGAGAVERYGGVPPYPETRAYVARIMGLLGGAGEIAAPSLAVRLVE
;
A
#
# COMPACT_ATOMS: atom_id res chain seq x y z
N ARG A 1 -2.02 -22.14 -11.07
CA ARG A 1 -1.87 -21.15 -9.99
C ARG A 1 -3.23 -20.52 -9.77
N ASP A 2 -3.76 -20.57 -8.56
CA ASP A 2 -5.02 -19.90 -8.21
C ASP A 2 -4.72 -18.43 -7.85
N PRO A 3 -5.29 -17.43 -8.55
CA PRO A 3 -5.13 -16.02 -8.20
C PRO A 3 -5.91 -15.61 -6.94
N TYR A 4 -6.83 -16.43 -6.45
CA TYR A 4 -7.67 -16.16 -5.28
C TYR A 4 -7.22 -16.88 -4.01
N ASP A 5 -6.09 -17.60 -4.07
CA ASP A 5 -5.44 -18.18 -2.89
C ASP A 5 -4.94 -17.07 -1.95
N ALA A 6 -5.59 -16.97 -0.79
CA ALA A 6 -5.33 -15.92 0.18
C ALA A 6 -3.92 -15.99 0.78
N ASP A 7 -3.43 -17.19 1.09
CA ASP A 7 -2.11 -17.37 1.71
C ASP A 7 -1.02 -16.99 0.71
N ALA A 8 -1.16 -17.46 -0.54
CA ALA A 8 -0.24 -17.10 -1.61
C ALA A 8 -0.23 -15.58 -1.87
N ALA A 9 -1.39 -14.92 -1.81
CA ALA A 9 -1.51 -13.47 -2.00
C ALA A 9 -0.82 -12.69 -0.87
N ILE A 10 -1.05 -13.07 0.39
CA ILE A 10 -0.44 -12.43 1.56
C ILE A 10 1.08 -12.54 1.50
N HIS A 11 1.61 -13.73 1.21
CA HIS A 11 3.05 -13.94 1.10
C HIS A 11 3.66 -13.10 -0.03
N ALA A 12 3.03 -13.09 -1.21
CA ALA A 12 3.51 -12.31 -2.34
C ALA A 12 3.55 -10.81 -2.04
N GLN A 13 2.51 -10.27 -1.39
CA GLN A 13 2.47 -8.84 -1.01
C GLN A 13 3.52 -8.50 0.06
N ALA A 14 3.74 -9.37 1.04
CA ALA A 14 4.79 -9.19 2.04
C ALA A 14 6.19 -9.17 1.41
N HIS A 15 6.46 -10.08 0.46
CA HIS A 15 7.70 -10.07 -0.31
C HIS A 15 7.88 -8.79 -1.12
N LEU A 16 6.84 -8.37 -1.85
CA LEU A 16 6.88 -7.12 -2.61
C LEU A 16 7.19 -5.91 -1.72
N MET A 17 6.53 -5.80 -0.56
CA MET A 17 6.79 -4.70 0.38
C MET A 17 8.22 -4.75 0.94
N SER A 18 8.73 -5.93 1.27
CA SER A 18 10.13 -6.11 1.70
C SER A 18 11.12 -5.61 0.65
N ASP A 19 10.89 -5.93 -0.62
CA ASP A 19 11.75 -5.50 -1.73
C ASP A 19 11.67 -3.98 -1.95
N LEU A 20 10.49 -3.39 -1.85
CA LEU A 20 10.30 -1.94 -1.93
C LEU A 20 11.00 -1.21 -0.78
N LEU A 21 10.91 -1.73 0.45
CA LEU A 21 11.61 -1.17 1.60
C LEU A 21 13.13 -1.21 1.40
N LYS A 22 13.67 -2.33 0.92
CA LYS A 22 15.10 -2.43 0.58
C LYS A 22 15.48 -1.41 -0.50
N ARG A 23 14.72 -1.36 -1.60
CA ARG A 23 14.96 -0.45 -2.73
C ARG A 23 14.98 1.02 -2.31
N PHE A 24 14.10 1.41 -1.40
CA PHE A 24 14.00 2.80 -0.94
C PHE A 24 14.70 3.07 0.40
N GLY A 25 15.58 2.18 0.87
CA GLY A 25 16.40 2.41 2.05
C GLY A 25 15.60 2.53 3.35
N GLY A 26 14.56 1.70 3.51
CA GLY A 26 13.70 1.67 4.69
C GLY A 26 12.70 2.82 4.80
N ARG A 27 12.66 3.73 3.81
CA ARG A 27 11.71 4.87 3.81
C ARG A 27 10.29 4.39 3.50
N MET A 28 9.51 4.13 4.56
CA MET A 28 8.16 3.58 4.48
C MET A 28 7.25 4.34 3.50
N ALA A 29 7.25 5.67 3.51
CA ALA A 29 6.42 6.48 2.61
C ALA A 29 6.72 6.22 1.12
N LEU A 30 7.99 5.97 0.76
CA LEU A 30 8.38 5.67 -0.61
C LEU A 30 8.07 4.22 -0.99
N ALA A 31 8.19 3.29 -0.05
CA ALA A 31 7.77 1.91 -0.26
C ALA A 31 6.25 1.82 -0.51
N LEU A 32 5.45 2.51 0.30
CA LEU A 32 3.99 2.61 0.10
C LEU A 32 3.64 3.29 -1.23
N ALA A 33 4.36 4.34 -1.61
CA ALA A 33 4.19 4.98 -2.92
C ALA A 33 4.53 4.02 -4.06
N GLY A 34 5.62 3.25 -3.94
CA GLY A 34 6.02 2.26 -4.93
C GLY A 34 5.06 1.06 -5.02
N TYR A 35 4.40 0.71 -3.91
CA TYR A 35 3.36 -0.31 -3.88
C TYR A 35 2.12 0.11 -4.67
N ASN A 36 1.70 1.38 -4.56
CA ASN A 36 0.51 1.90 -5.25
C ASN A 36 0.79 2.36 -6.70
N ALA A 37 1.87 3.11 -6.92
CA ALA A 37 2.16 3.74 -8.23
C ALA A 37 3.26 3.02 -9.04
N GLY A 38 3.87 1.98 -8.49
CA GLY A 38 5.05 1.32 -9.05
C GLY A 38 6.35 2.06 -8.70
N ALA A 39 7.42 1.29 -8.46
CA ALA A 39 8.72 1.84 -8.06
C ALA A 39 9.34 2.80 -9.11
N GLY A 40 9.11 2.55 -10.41
CA GLY A 40 9.62 3.41 -11.47
C GLY A 40 9.03 4.82 -11.45
N ALA A 41 7.79 5.00 -10.96
CA ALA A 41 7.21 6.32 -10.76
C ALA A 41 7.92 7.06 -9.62
N VAL A 42 8.16 6.38 -8.50
CA VAL A 42 8.87 6.94 -7.35
C VAL A 42 10.29 7.38 -7.75
N GLU A 43 10.99 6.57 -8.53
CA GLU A 43 12.33 6.90 -9.04
C GLU A 43 12.31 8.10 -10.00
N ARG A 44 11.37 8.12 -10.95
CA ARG A 44 11.21 9.23 -11.90
C ARG A 44 10.98 10.58 -11.20
N TYR A 45 10.17 10.58 -10.13
CA TYR A 45 9.86 11.81 -9.39
C TYR A 45 10.82 12.09 -8.23
N GLY A 46 11.72 11.17 -7.89
CA GLY A 46 12.63 11.30 -6.75
C GLY A 46 11.92 11.33 -5.38
N GLY A 47 10.69 10.82 -5.29
CA GLY A 47 9.83 10.94 -4.11
C GLY A 47 8.43 10.38 -4.35
N VAL A 48 7.48 10.71 -3.46
CA VAL A 48 6.07 10.34 -3.68
C VAL A 48 5.54 11.06 -4.92
N PRO A 49 5.07 10.35 -5.96
CA PRO A 49 4.63 10.99 -7.19
C PRO A 49 3.44 11.92 -6.95
N PRO A 50 3.22 12.94 -7.81
CA PRO A 50 2.12 13.89 -7.70
C PRO A 50 0.76 13.29 -8.13
N TYR A 51 0.54 12.00 -7.87
CA TYR A 51 -0.73 11.32 -8.14
C TYR A 51 -1.63 11.48 -6.91
N PRO A 52 -2.84 12.07 -7.05
CA PRO A 52 -3.73 12.27 -5.91
C PRO A 52 -4.02 10.99 -5.13
N GLU A 53 -4.25 9.88 -5.84
CA GLU A 53 -4.48 8.56 -5.24
C GLU A 53 -3.28 8.10 -4.40
N THR A 54 -2.07 8.14 -4.96
CA THR A 54 -0.87 7.68 -4.26
C THR A 54 -0.58 8.50 -3.01
N ARG A 55 -0.78 9.81 -3.06
CA ARG A 55 -0.63 10.69 -1.89
C ARG A 55 -1.65 10.36 -0.80
N ALA A 56 -2.91 10.15 -1.19
CA ALA A 56 -3.96 9.76 -0.26
C ALA A 56 -3.68 8.37 0.36
N TYR A 57 -3.23 7.40 -0.45
CA TYR A 57 -2.86 6.06 -0.01
C TYR A 57 -1.73 6.10 1.04
N VAL A 58 -0.63 6.81 0.73
CA VAL A 58 0.50 6.95 1.66
C VAL A 58 0.05 7.61 2.96
N ALA A 59 -0.70 8.70 2.89
CA ALA A 59 -1.19 9.39 4.08
C ALA A 59 -2.09 8.50 4.95
N ARG A 60 -3.02 7.75 4.33
CA ARG A 60 -3.92 6.83 5.02
C ARG A 60 -3.16 5.75 5.76
N ILE A 61 -2.26 5.03 5.09
CA ILE A 61 -1.55 3.89 5.71
C ILE A 61 -0.55 4.37 6.77
N MET A 62 0.14 5.49 6.54
CA MET A 62 1.01 6.08 7.57
C MET A 62 0.23 6.51 8.81
N GLY A 63 -1.00 7.03 8.64
CA GLY A 63 -1.91 7.32 9.75
C GLY A 63 -2.24 6.07 10.55
N LEU A 64 -2.62 4.98 9.88
CA LEU A 64 -2.92 3.70 10.55
C LEU A 64 -1.72 3.14 11.32
N LEU A 65 -0.51 3.20 10.73
CA LEU A 65 0.72 2.75 11.38
C LEU A 65 1.10 3.61 12.60
N GLY A 66 0.83 4.91 12.56
CA GLY A 66 1.10 5.85 13.65
C GLY A 66 0.10 5.81 14.80
N GLY A 67 -0.83 4.85 14.83
CA GLY A 67 -1.83 4.72 15.90
C GLY A 67 -3.16 5.43 15.64
N ALA A 68 -3.41 5.95 14.43
CA ALA A 68 -4.74 6.46 14.04
C ALA A 68 -5.75 5.34 13.70
N GLY A 69 -5.57 4.15 14.30
CA GLY A 69 -6.36 2.94 14.03
C GLY A 69 -7.87 3.04 14.33
N GLU A 70 -8.33 4.16 14.89
CA GLU A 70 -9.74 4.45 15.16
C GLU A 70 -10.35 5.56 14.28
N ILE A 71 -9.76 5.92 13.13
CA ILE A 71 -10.55 6.69 12.15
C ILE A 71 -11.46 5.69 11.44
N ALA A 72 -12.66 5.53 12.01
CA ALA A 72 -13.81 4.78 11.52
C ALA A 72 -13.68 4.44 10.03
N ALA A 73 -13.23 3.22 9.74
CA ALA A 73 -13.42 2.68 8.40
C ALA A 73 -14.93 2.79 8.12
N PRO A 74 -15.38 3.38 7.00
CA PRO A 74 -16.78 3.24 6.63
C PRO A 74 -17.03 1.75 6.61
N SER A 75 -17.91 1.28 7.50
CA SER A 75 -18.31 -0.12 7.56
C SER A 75 -18.77 -0.48 6.15
N LEU A 76 -17.95 -1.24 5.42
CA LEU A 76 -18.34 -1.77 4.14
C LEU A 76 -19.41 -2.81 4.47
N ALA A 77 -20.67 -2.38 4.51
CA ALA A 77 -21.80 -3.26 4.67
C ALA A 77 -21.90 -4.09 3.39
N VAL A 78 -21.17 -5.22 3.37
CA VAL A 78 -21.31 -6.23 2.34
C VAL A 78 -22.71 -6.82 2.51
N ARG A 79 -23.64 -6.40 1.66
CA ARG A 79 -24.90 -7.12 1.49
C ARG A 79 -24.67 -8.22 0.47
N LEU A 80 -24.80 -9.46 0.93
CA LEU A 80 -25.00 -10.59 0.03
C LEU A 80 -26.34 -10.39 -0.67
N VAL A 81 -26.31 -10.46 -2.00
CA VAL A 81 -27.51 -10.49 -2.83
C VAL A 81 -27.76 -11.96 -3.14
N GLU A 82 -28.92 -12.48 -2.73
CA GLU A 82 -29.40 -13.80 -3.16
C GLU A 82 -29.87 -13.78 -4.62
#